data_AF-A0A838F4J2-F1
#
_entry.id   AF-A0A838F4J2-F1
#
_cell.length_a   1.000
_cell.length_b   1.000
_cell.length_c   1.000
_cell.angle_alpha   90.00
_cell.angle_beta   90.00
_cell.angle_gamma   90.00
#
_symmetry.space_group_name_H-M   'P 1'
#
loop_
_entity.id
_entity.type
_entity.pdbx_description
1 polymer ?
#
loop_
_entity_poly.entity_id
_entity_poly.type
_entity_poly.pdbx_seq_one_letter_code
_entity_poly.pdbx_strand_id
1 'polypeptide(L)'
;MKDVRIIKRYQNRKLYDTFQSCYVTLEEIAQIIREGHEIQVIDNKSKNDISYMTQIQLLFDQERKSLKPGNVDLLKRVIRSEEGTLTGYIQGLESKLNLTFEVPAVTEATMPFIATNLNSSMENSTTLN
;
A
#
# COMPACT_ATOMS: atom_id res chain seq x y z
N MET A 1 21.86 11.30 5.22
CA MET A 1 21.22 10.10 4.66
C MET A 1 20.13 9.72 5.64
N LYS A 2 18.85 9.71 5.21
CA LYS A 2 17.78 9.13 6.03
C LYS A 2 17.95 7.63 5.94
N ASP A 3 18.40 6.99 7.01
CA ASP A 3 18.47 5.53 7.06
C ASP A 3 17.04 4.99 7.16
N VAL A 4 16.62 4.24 6.14
CA VAL A 4 15.32 3.57 6.12
C VAL A 4 15.31 2.47 7.19
N ARG A 5 14.36 2.52 8.11
CA ARG A 5 14.24 1.53 9.19
C ARG A 5 13.62 0.24 8.66
N ILE A 6 14.39 -0.85 8.71
CA ILE A 6 13.94 -2.16 8.23
C ILE A 6 13.17 -2.92 9.31
N ILE A 7 11.92 -3.28 8.99
CA ILE A 7 11.05 -4.12 9.80
C ILE A 7 10.92 -5.50 9.13
N LYS A 8 11.24 -6.57 9.85
CA LYS A 8 11.07 -7.95 9.36
C LYS A 8 9.73 -8.51 9.84
N ARG A 9 8.91 -9.01 8.91
CA ARG A 9 7.69 -9.75 9.23
C ARG A 9 7.95 -11.24 9.25
N TYR A 10 7.51 -11.92 10.31
CA TYR A 10 7.60 -13.36 10.46
C TYR A 10 6.24 -14.04 10.29
N GLN A 11 6.24 -15.35 10.05
CA GLN A 11 5.02 -16.12 9.72
C GLN A 11 3.94 -16.01 10.81
N ASN A 12 4.30 -15.87 12.08
CA ASN A 12 3.37 -15.69 13.19
C ASN A 12 2.87 -14.24 13.32
N ARG A 13 2.86 -13.48 12.22
CA ARG A 13 2.54 -12.03 12.14
C ARG A 13 3.39 -11.13 13.05
N LYS A 14 4.44 -11.65 13.68
CA LYS A 14 5.38 -10.87 14.49
C LYS A 14 6.17 -9.93 13.60
N LEU A 15 6.35 -8.70 14.06
CA LEU A 15 7.14 -7.67 13.40
C LEU A 15 8.37 -7.41 14.26
N TYR A 16 9.53 -7.40 13.64
CA TYR A 16 10.81 -7.20 14.32
C TYR A 16 11.51 -6.00 13.73
N ASP A 17 11.77 -5.01 14.57
CA ASP A 17 12.53 -3.83 14.20
C ASP A 17 14.03 -4.15 14.28
N THR A 18 14.71 -4.06 13.14
CA THR A 18 16.15 -4.31 13.07
C THR A 18 17.00 -3.18 13.65
N PHE A 19 16.45 -1.97 13.76
CA PHE A 19 17.14 -0.83 14.34
C PHE A 19 17.16 -0.92 15.86
N GLN A 20 16.00 -1.18 16.47
CA GLN A 20 15.89 -1.33 17.94
C GLN A 20 16.15 -2.77 18.43
N SER A 21 16.30 -3.71 17.51
CA SER A 21 16.52 -5.13 17.79
C SER A 21 15.43 -5.76 18.69
N CYS A 22 14.18 -5.31 18.54
CA CYS A 22 13.05 -5.73 19.36
C CYS A 22 11.82 -6.09 18.51
N TYR A 23 10.87 -6.80 19.13
CA TYR A 23 9.56 -7.00 18.53
C TYR A 23 8.70 -5.75 18.72
N VAL A 24 8.01 -5.36 17.65
CA VAL A 24 7.14 -4.19 17.61
C VAL A 24 5.75 -4.56 17.12
N THR A 25 4.80 -3.69 17.40
CA THR A 25 3.40 -3.76 16.99
C THR A 25 3.14 -2.88 15.77
N LEU A 26 2.02 -3.10 15.08
CA LEU A 26 1.59 -2.22 13.98
C LEU A 26 1.34 -0.77 14.45
N GLU A 27 0.96 -0.59 15.71
CA GLU A 27 0.70 0.72 16.29
C GLU A 27 1.99 1.51 16.54
N GLU A 28 3.03 0.85 17.05
CA GLU A 28 4.37 1.44 17.18
C GLU A 28 4.95 1.79 15.80
N ILE A 29 4.77 0.93 14.80
CA ILE A 29 5.17 1.23 13.42
C ILE A 29 4.42 2.47 12.90
N ALA A 30 3.12 2.58 13.17
CA ALA A 30 2.36 3.78 12.79
C ALA A 30 2.91 5.05 13.44
N GLN A 31 3.31 4.95 14.72
CA GLN A 31 3.90 6.06 15.43
C GLN A 31 5.24 6.48 14.80
N ILE A 32 6.10 5.52 14.45
CA ILE A 32 7.37 5.77 13.76
C ILE A 32 7.14 6.52 12.44
N ILE A 33 6.15 6.11 11.63
CA ILE A 33 5.82 6.81 10.37
C ILE A 33 5.34 8.23 10.64
N ARG A 34 4.48 8.44 11.66
CA ARG A 34 3.97 9.78 12.02
C ARG A 34 5.07 10.73 12.48
N GLU A 35 6.13 10.20 13.09
CA GLU A 35 7.32 10.95 13.49
C GLU A 35 8.21 11.36 12.30
N GLY A 36 7.85 10.93 11.08
CA GLY A 36 8.56 11.29 9.84
C GLY A 36 9.71 10.35 9.48
N HIS A 37 9.83 9.24 10.20
CA HIS A 37 10.79 8.18 9.89
C HIS A 37 10.32 7.32 8.73
N GLU A 38 11.25 7.01 7.83
CA GLU A 38 10.99 6.11 6.70
C GLU A 38 11.18 4.66 7.15
N ILE A 39 10.26 3.81 6.73
CA ILE A 39 10.26 2.39 7.07
C ILE A 39 10.18 1.54 5.81
N GLN A 40 10.75 0.35 5.89
CA GLN A 40 10.54 -0.70 4.89
C GLN A 40 10.22 -2.00 5.61
N VAL A 41 9.17 -2.69 5.17
CA VAL A 41 8.72 -3.95 5.75
C VAL A 41 9.03 -5.10 4.79
N ILE A 42 9.89 -6.01 5.22
CA ILE A 42 10.33 -7.17 4.43
C ILE A 42 9.76 -8.45 5.04
N ASP A 43 9.15 -9.29 4.22
CA ASP A 43 8.74 -10.63 4.66
C ASP A 43 9.96 -11.52 4.86
N ASN A 44 10.12 -12.11 6.05
CA ASN A 44 11.30 -12.89 6.37
C ASN A 44 11.41 -14.17 5.56
N LYS A 45 10.28 -14.75 5.10
CA LYS A 45 10.28 -15.99 4.31
C LYS A 45 10.55 -15.72 2.84
N SER A 46 9.73 -14.88 2.20
CA SER A 46 9.83 -14.61 0.76
C SER A 46 10.89 -13.57 0.41
N LYS A 47 11.36 -12.77 1.38
CA LYS A 47 12.24 -11.61 1.18
C LYS A 47 11.62 -10.49 0.32
N ASN A 48 10.32 -10.56 0.06
CA ASN A 48 9.61 -9.53 -0.68
C ASN A 48 9.35 -8.29 0.19
N ASP A 49 9.36 -7.14 -0.47
CA ASP A 49 8.84 -5.90 0.10
C ASP A 49 7.31 -5.98 0.21
N ILE A 50 6.82 -5.84 1.44
CA ILE A 50 5.41 -5.87 1.77
C ILE A 50 4.97 -4.57 2.46
N SER A 51 5.77 -3.51 2.36
CA SER A 51 5.53 -2.21 3.01
C SER A 51 4.15 -1.67 2.70
N TYR A 52 3.77 -1.67 1.42
CA TYR A 52 2.45 -1.19 0.98
C TYR A 52 1.30 -1.95 1.65
N MET A 53 1.34 -3.29 1.64
CA MET A 53 0.32 -4.12 2.28
C MET A 53 0.27 -3.91 3.80
N THR A 54 1.42 -3.77 4.45
CA THR A 54 1.50 -3.49 5.88
C THR A 54 0.94 -2.11 6.24
N GLN A 55 1.19 -1.09 5.42
CA GLN A 55 0.63 0.25 5.61
C GLN A 55 -0.89 0.29 5.40
N ILE A 56 -1.43 -0.43 4.41
CA ILE A 56 -2.88 -0.61 4.25
C ILE A 56 -3.49 -1.29 5.48
N GLN A 57 -2.87 -2.36 5.99
CA GLN A 57 -3.34 -3.04 7.19
C GLN A 57 -3.35 -2.10 8.40
N LEU A 58 -2.31 -1.28 8.54
CA LEU A 58 -2.19 -0.28 9.59
C LEU A 58 -3.30 0.76 9.52
N LEU A 59 -3.60 1.30 8.32
CA LEU A 59 -4.71 2.24 8.12
C LEU A 59 -6.05 1.58 8.48
N PHE A 60 -6.27 0.33 8.08
CA PHE A 60 -7.48 -0.41 8.43
C PHE A 60 -7.62 -0.61 9.94
N ASP A 61 -6.54 -0.97 10.63
CA ASP A 61 -6.56 -1.11 12.09
C ASP A 61 -6.84 0.21 12.81
N GLN A 62 -6.36 1.34 12.27
CA GLN A 62 -6.69 2.67 12.78
C GLN A 62 -8.16 3.02 12.58
N GLU A 63 -8.72 2.75 11.39
CA GLU A 63 -10.14 2.98 11.11
C GLU A 63 -11.02 2.14 12.05
N ARG A 64 -10.65 0.87 12.28
CA ARG A 64 -11.36 -0.03 13.20
C ARG A 64 -11.32 0.44 14.66
N LYS A 65 -10.24 1.10 15.09
CA LYS A 65 -10.10 1.67 16.45
C LYS A 65 -10.75 3.05 16.58
N SER A 66 -11.10 3.70 15.47
CA SER A 66 -11.69 5.04 15.48
C SER A 66 -13.05 5.03 16.16
N LEU A 67 -13.31 6.03 17.00
CA LEU A 67 -14.62 6.25 17.62
C LEU A 67 -15.59 6.99 16.68
N LYS A 68 -15.09 7.50 15.55
CA LYS A 68 -15.92 8.23 14.58
C LYS A 68 -16.67 7.25 13.68
N PRO A 69 -17.93 7.53 13.33
CA PRO A 69 -18.65 6.71 12.36
C PRO A 69 -17.94 6.77 11.01
N GLY A 70 -17.72 5.60 10.40
CA GLY A 70 -17.13 5.47 9.08
C GLY A 70 -18.02 6.09 7.99
N ASN A 71 -17.41 6.55 6.90
CA ASN A 71 -18.13 7.15 5.77
C ASN A 71 -18.30 6.14 4.63
N VAL A 72 -19.43 5.43 4.65
CA VAL A 72 -19.75 4.40 3.64
C VAL A 72 -19.83 4.99 2.23
N ASP A 73 -20.36 6.20 2.07
CA ASP A 73 -20.51 6.81 0.76
C ASP A 73 -19.17 7.25 0.17
N LEU A 74 -18.21 7.65 1.00
CA LEU A 74 -16.82 7.83 0.57
C LEU A 74 -16.26 6.53 0.00
N LEU A 75 -16.39 5.41 0.72
CA LEU A 75 -15.88 4.11 0.25
C LEU A 75 -16.54 3.67 -1.06
N LYS A 76 -17.85 3.88 -1.21
CA LYS A 76 -18.55 3.64 -2.50
C LYS A 76 -17.97 4.49 -3.63
N ARG A 77 -17.62 5.75 -3.38
CA ARG A 77 -16.96 6.61 -4.38
C ARG A 77 -15.58 6.10 -4.76
N VAL A 78 -14.78 5.64 -3.78
CA VAL A 78 -13.47 5.04 -4.06
C VAL A 78 -13.63 3.81 -4.94
N ILE A 79 -14.53 2.90 -4.58
CA ILE A 79 -14.78 1.65 -5.34
C ILE A 79 -15.27 1.94 -6.77
N ARG A 80 -16.03 3.02 -6.98
CA ARG A 80 -16.55 3.43 -8.30
C ARG A 80 -15.58 4.30 -9.11
N SER A 81 -14.45 4.70 -8.54
CA SER A 81 -13.43 5.45 -9.28
C SER A 81 -12.80 4.59 -10.38
N GLU A 82 -12.18 5.21 -11.37
CA GLU A 82 -11.63 4.51 -12.55
C GLU A 82 -10.66 3.39 -12.17
N GLU A 83 -9.81 3.62 -11.16
CA GLU A 83 -8.87 2.61 -10.66
C GLU A 83 -9.46 1.71 -9.56
N GLY A 84 -10.56 2.11 -8.94
CA GLY A 84 -11.20 1.36 -7.85
C GLY A 84 -10.34 1.19 -6.59
N THR A 85 -9.20 1.88 -6.48
CA THR A 85 -8.23 1.76 -5.38
C THR A 85 -8.16 3.03 -4.54
N LEU A 86 -7.77 2.89 -3.26
CA LEU A 86 -7.53 4.05 -2.39
C LEU A 86 -6.41 4.95 -2.96
N THR A 87 -5.33 4.34 -3.44
CA THR A 87 -4.18 5.03 -4.05
C THR A 87 -4.61 5.86 -5.26
N GLY A 88 -5.30 5.24 -6.22
CA GLY A 88 -5.77 5.94 -7.43
C GLY A 88 -6.73 7.07 -7.11
N TYR A 89 -7.67 6.84 -6.18
CA TYR A 89 -8.60 7.88 -5.75
C TYR A 89 -7.86 9.06 -5.10
N ILE A 90 -6.86 8.80 -4.25
CA ILE A 90 -6.05 9.86 -3.61
C ILE A 90 -5.21 10.60 -4.66
N GLN A 91 -4.49 9.91 -5.53
CA GLN A 91 -3.68 10.53 -6.60
C GLN A 91 -4.53 11.39 -7.56
N GLY A 92 -5.74 10.92 -7.87
CA GLY A 92 -6.71 11.67 -8.67
C GLY A 92 -7.20 12.95 -7.97
N LEU A 93 -7.31 12.95 -6.64
CA LEU A 93 -7.61 14.15 -5.87
C LEU A 93 -6.40 15.10 -5.79
N GLU A 94 -5.21 14.58 -5.53
CA GLU A 94 -3.96 15.36 -5.48
C GLU A 94 -3.72 16.11 -6.79
N SER A 95 -3.91 15.42 -7.92
CA SER A 95 -3.79 16.00 -9.26
C SER A 95 -4.81 17.12 -9.51
N LYS A 96 -6.05 16.93 -9.07
CA LYS A 96 -7.12 17.96 -9.19
C LYS A 96 -6.90 19.18 -8.30
N LEU A 97 -6.21 18.99 -7.17
CA LEU A 97 -5.91 20.04 -6.20
C LEU A 97 -4.52 20.66 -6.38
N ASN A 98 -3.77 20.24 -7.41
CA ASN A 98 -2.38 20.65 -7.66
C ASN A 98 -1.47 20.46 -6.42
N LEU A 99 -1.70 19.40 -5.65
CA LEU A 99 -0.89 19.04 -4.50
C LEU A 99 0.30 18.19 -4.94
N THR A 100 1.52 18.63 -4.61
CA THR A 100 2.74 17.87 -4.84
C THR A 100 3.37 17.52 -3.50
N PHE A 101 3.53 16.22 -3.24
CA PHE A 101 4.27 15.71 -2.11
C PHE A 101 5.63 15.20 -2.61
N GLU A 102 6.72 15.60 -1.97
CA GLU A 102 8.03 15.01 -2.24
C GLU A 102 8.00 13.55 -1.79
N VAL A 103 7.84 12.63 -2.75
CA VAL A 103 8.01 11.21 -2.49
C VAL A 103 9.52 10.97 -2.44
N PRO A 104 10.10 10.52 -1.30
CA PRO A 104 11.50 10.12 -1.29
C PRO A 104 11.66 9.01 -2.33
N ALA A 105 12.61 9.18 -3.24
CA ALA A 105 12.81 8.36 -4.43
C ALA A 105 12.77 6.87 -4.09
N VAL A 106 11.61 6.24 -4.29
CA VAL A 106 11.51 4.79 -4.30
C VAL A 106 12.10 4.39 -5.64
N THR A 107 13.35 3.95 -5.64
CA THR A 107 14.06 3.48 -6.83
C THR A 107 13.18 2.52 -7.61
N GLU A 108 13.01 2.79 -8.90
CA GLU A 108 12.08 2.23 -9.89
C GLU A 108 12.07 0.68 -10.05
N ALA A 109 12.79 -0.05 -9.21
CA ALA A 109 12.90 -1.50 -9.28
C ALA A 109 12.24 -2.13 -8.06
N THR A 110 10.95 -2.43 -8.15
CA THR A 110 10.27 -3.68 -7.69
C THR A 110 8.78 -3.40 -7.52
N MET A 111 8.00 -3.62 -8.57
CA MET A 111 6.84 -4.54 -8.57
C MET A 111 6.14 -4.43 -9.93
N PRO A 112 6.02 -5.54 -10.69
CA PRO A 112 5.00 -5.62 -11.72
C PRO A 112 3.65 -5.64 -11.00
N PHE A 113 2.83 -4.62 -11.27
CA PHE A 113 1.40 -4.67 -10.99
C PHE A 113 0.86 -6.01 -11.50
N ILE A 114 0.15 -6.76 -10.65
CA ILE A 114 -0.59 -7.96 -11.07
C ILE A 114 -1.71 -7.47 -11.98
N ALA A 115 -1.38 -7.26 -13.25
CA ALA A 115 -2.33 -7.22 -14.34
C ALA A 115 -2.70 -8.67 -14.64
N THR A 116 -3.58 -9.27 -13.82
CA THR A 116 -4.36 -10.40 -14.32
C THR A 116 -5.40 -9.85 -15.28
N ASN A 117 -5.03 -9.93 -16.57
CA ASN A 117 -5.83 -9.71 -17.76
C ASN A 117 -7.32 -10.03 -17.58
N LEU A 118 -8.14 -9.00 -17.72
CA LEU A 118 -9.51 -9.12 -18.17
C LEU A 118 -9.63 -8.27 -19.44
N ASN A 119 -9.18 -8.81 -20.58
CA ASN A 119 -9.87 -8.55 -21.84
C ASN A 119 -9.50 -9.52 -22.97
N SER A 120 -10.57 -10.08 -23.53
CA SER A 120 -10.81 -10.39 -24.95
C SER A 120 -9.82 -11.28 -25.70
N SER A 121 -10.23 -12.54 -25.87
CA SER A 121 -10.03 -13.35 -27.09
C SER A 121 -11.43 -13.84 -27.46
N MET A 122 -11.97 -13.76 -28.67
CA MET A 122 -11.41 -13.75 -30.02
C MET A 122 -12.35 -12.91 -30.90
N GLU A 123 -11.86 -11.88 -31.59
CA GLU A 123 -11.44 -11.91 -33.00
C GLU A 123 -12.49 -12.50 -33.97
N ASN A 124 -13.19 -11.59 -34.64
CA ASN A 124 -13.80 -11.83 -35.94
C ASN A 124 -12.71 -11.88 -37.03
N SER A 125 -12.71 -12.91 -37.86
CA SER A 125 -12.31 -12.87 -39.29
C SER A 125 -12.73 -14.19 -39.95
N THR A 126 -13.84 -14.24 -40.70
CA THR A 126 -13.93 -14.07 -42.17
C THR A 126 -13.18 -15.15 -42.97
N THR A 127 -13.92 -16.08 -43.61
CA THR A 127 -14.07 -16.29 -45.08
C THR A 127 -14.15 -17.78 -45.52
N LEU A 128 -15.17 -18.07 -46.34
CA LEU A 128 -15.28 -19.09 -47.41
C LEU A 128 -15.24 -20.61 -47.07
N ASN A 129 -16.41 -21.24 -46.99
CA ASN A 129 -16.97 -22.15 -48.02
C ASN A 129 -18.38 -22.61 -47.62
#